data_AF-A0A380CVL7-F1
#
_entry.id   AF-A0A380CVL7-F1
#
_cell.length_a   1.000
_cell.length_b   1.000
_cell.length_c   1.000
_cell.angle_alpha   90.00
_cell.angle_beta   90.00
_cell.angle_gamma   90.00
#
_symmetry.space_group_name_H-M   'P 1'
#
loop_
_entity.id
_entity.type
_entity.pdbx_description
1 polymer ?
#
loop_
_entity_poly.entity_id
_entity_poly.type
_entity_poly.pdbx_seq_one_letter_code
_entity_poly.pdbx_strand_id
1 'polypeptide(L)'
;MVFAYIILSAILLYYAIKYGIRDGLIERDANKDKLIYLNKSEKLFEEIFDEYSAKNKEKKSEAKRIYNEAYDVLVSEIVPKEKYDILVRYKQEIKNI
;
A
#
# COMPACT_ATOMS: atom_id res chain seq x y z
N MET A 1 51.65 -11.51 7.30
CA MET A 1 50.54 -11.13 8.19
C MET A 1 49.71 -9.99 7.61
N VAL A 2 50.28 -8.81 7.33
CA VAL A 2 49.55 -7.65 6.77
C VAL A 2 48.80 -7.96 5.46
N PHE A 3 49.42 -8.70 4.54
CA PHE A 3 48.78 -9.10 3.27
C PHE A 3 47.52 -9.96 3.45
N ALA A 4 47.50 -10.85 4.45
CA ALA A 4 46.34 -11.69 4.72
C ALA A 4 45.16 -10.87 5.26
N TYR A 5 45.44 -9.85 6.10
CA TYR A 5 44.43 -8.92 6.58
C TYR A 5 43.86 -8.05 5.46
N ILE A 6 44.68 -7.63 4.48
CA ILE A 6 44.20 -6.88 3.31
C ILE A 6 43.21 -7.73 2.50
N ILE A 7 43.53 -9.00 2.25
CA ILE A 7 42.66 -9.92 1.49
C ILE A 7 41.37 -10.19 2.27
N LEU A 8 41.45 -10.47 3.57
CA LEU A 8 40.28 -10.72 4.41
C LEU A 8 39.36 -9.50 4.49
N SER A 9 39.93 -8.30 4.70
CA SER A 9 39.17 -7.05 4.71
C SER A 9 38.49 -6.76 3.37
N ALA A 10 39.16 -7.06 2.25
CA ALA A 10 38.55 -6.91 0.93
C ALA A 10 37.36 -7.86 0.73
N ILE A 11 37.45 -9.10 1.21
CA ILE A 11 36.36 -10.08 1.16
C ILE A 11 35.18 -9.62 2.03
N LEU A 12 35.44 -9.16 3.26
CA LEU A 12 34.40 -8.64 4.15
C LEU A 12 33.71 -7.40 3.58
N LEU A 13 34.48 -6.47 3.01
CA LEU A 13 33.95 -5.27 2.35
C LEU A 13 33.08 -5.63 1.14
N TYR A 14 33.50 -6.62 0.34
CA TYR A 14 32.70 -7.11 -0.78
C TYR A 14 31.34 -7.61 -0.33
N TYR A 15 31.29 -8.43 0.73
CA TYR A 15 30.03 -8.93 1.25
C TYR A 15 29.18 -7.82 1.87
N ALA A 16 29.78 -6.90 2.62
CA ALA A 16 29.06 -5.76 3.21
C ALA A 16 28.39 -4.89 2.15
N ILE A 17 29.12 -4.55 1.07
CA ILE A 17 28.57 -3.78 -0.06
C ILE A 17 27.50 -4.59 -0.80
N LYS A 18 27.75 -5.87 -1.07
CA LYS A 18 26.82 -6.74 -1.81
C LYS A 18 25.49 -6.90 -1.08
N TYR A 19 25.51 -7.16 0.23
CA TYR A 19 24.30 -7.31 1.02
C TYR A 19 23.65 -5.97 1.33
N GLY A 20 24.42 -4.92 1.65
CA GLY A 20 23.88 -3.59 1.92
C GLY A 20 23.18 -2.97 0.70
N ILE A 21 23.74 -3.11 -0.50
CA ILE A 21 23.08 -2.65 -1.73
C ILE A 21 21.80 -3.47 -2.00
N ARG A 22 21.85 -4.79 -1.81
CA ARG A 22 20.68 -5.65 -2.05
C ARG A 22 19.54 -5.32 -1.09
N ASP A 23 19.83 -5.18 0.19
CA ASP A 23 18.81 -4.91 1.20
C ASP A 23 18.26 -3.47 1.05
N GLY A 24 19.11 -2.50 0.74
CA GLY A 24 18.68 -1.13 0.43
C GLY A 24 17.81 -1.02 -0.84
N LEU A 25 18.07 -1.85 -1.86
CA LEU A 25 17.20 -1.94 -3.04
C LEU A 25 15.85 -2.58 -2.72
N ILE A 26 15.83 -3.67 -1.94
CA ILE A 26 14.59 -4.35 -1.52
C ILE A 26 13.73 -3.43 -0.67
N GLU A 27 14.31 -2.73 0.31
CA GLU A 27 13.58 -1.79 1.16
C GLU A 27 13.01 -0.63 0.35
N ARG A 28 13.77 -0.10 -0.62
CA ARG A 28 13.30 0.95 -1.52
C ARG A 28 12.14 0.48 -2.39
N ASP A 29 12.24 -0.71 -2.97
CA ASP A 29 11.20 -1.25 -3.85
C ASP A 29 9.93 -1.62 -3.05
N ALA A 30 10.08 -2.21 -1.86
CA ALA A 30 8.97 -2.47 -0.95
C ALA A 30 8.26 -1.18 -0.51
N ASN A 31 9.02 -0.12 -0.23
CA ASN A 31 8.45 1.17 0.16
C ASN A 31 7.77 1.87 -1.02
N LYS A 32 8.32 1.74 -2.24
CA LYS A 32 7.65 2.21 -3.47
C LYS A 32 6.32 1.51 -3.68
N ASP A 33 6.29 0.18 -3.62
CA ASP A 33 5.05 -0.59 -3.78
C ASP A 33 4.02 -0.18 -2.74
N LYS A 34 4.44 -0.04 -1.47
CA LYS A 34 3.59 0.46 -0.39
C LYS A 34 2.96 1.82 -0.73
N LEU A 35 3.77 2.77 -1.17
CA LEU A 35 3.31 4.11 -1.55
C LEU A 35 2.35 4.08 -2.75
N ILE A 36 2.63 3.23 -3.75
CA ILE A 36 1.75 3.06 -4.91
C ILE A 36 0.37 2.56 -4.48
N TYR A 37 0.31 1.55 -3.61
CA TYR A 37 -0.96 1.01 -3.13
C TYR A 37 -1.72 1.99 -2.22
N LEU A 38 -1.03 2.80 -1.41
CA LEU A 38 -1.67 3.86 -0.64
C LEU A 38 -2.32 4.90 -1.56
N ASN A 39 -1.58 5.43 -2.53
CA ASN A 39 -2.11 6.40 -3.49
C ASN A 39 -3.28 5.83 -4.32
N LYS A 40 -3.19 4.56 -4.72
CA LYS A 40 -4.30 3.87 -5.39
C LYS A 40 -5.53 3.74 -4.49
N SER A 41 -5.33 3.45 -3.20
CA SER A 41 -6.42 3.32 -2.23
C SER A 41 -7.12 4.65 -1.98
N GLU A 42 -6.36 5.75 -1.84
CA GLU A 42 -6.90 7.10 -1.70
C GLU A 42 -7.75 7.49 -2.90
N LYS A 43 -7.23 7.32 -4.12
CA LYS A 43 -7.99 7.57 -5.34
C LYS A 43 -9.27 6.73 -5.40
N LEU A 44 -9.21 5.47 -5.00
CA LEU A 44 -10.38 4.60 -5.02
C LEU A 44 -11.43 5.04 -3.98
N PHE A 45 -10.99 5.57 -2.84
CA PHE A 45 -11.87 6.12 -1.83
C PHE A 45 -12.58 7.38 -2.31
N GLU A 46 -11.91 8.25 -3.07
CA GLU A 46 -12.57 9.38 -3.75
C GLU A 46 -13.65 8.89 -4.73
N GLU A 47 -13.36 7.85 -5.51
CA GLU A 47 -14.35 7.26 -6.41
C GLU A 47 -15.56 6.66 -5.66
N ILE A 48 -15.35 6.07 -4.48
CA ILE A 48 -16.45 5.62 -3.60
C ILE A 48 -17.27 6.81 -3.08
N PHE A 49 -16.61 7.92 -2.73
CA PHE A 49 -17.29 9.15 -2.31
C PHE A 49 -18.16 9.72 -3.44
N ASP A 50 -17.68 9.70 -4.68
CA ASP A 50 -18.44 10.16 -5.84
C ASP A 50 -19.69 9.31 -6.06
N GLU A 51 -19.56 7.98 -6.00
CA GLU A 51 -20.69 7.05 -6.08
C GLU A 51 -21.70 7.30 -4.95
N TYR A 52 -21.23 7.41 -3.71
CA TYR A 52 -22.06 7.78 -2.56
C TYR A 52 -22.80 9.09 -2.81
N SER A 53 -22.09 10.11 -3.29
CA SER A 53 -22.62 11.45 -3.54
C SER A 53 -23.73 11.44 -4.59
N ALA A 54 -23.58 10.62 -5.62
CA ALA A 54 -24.54 10.46 -6.72
C ALA A 54 -25.82 9.68 -6.36
N LYS A 55 -25.83 8.88 -5.28
CA LYS A 55 -27.02 8.08 -4.92
C LYS A 55 -28.23 8.94 -4.50
N ASN A 56 -29.41 8.44 -4.87
CA ASN A 56 -30.70 9.03 -4.50
C ASN A 56 -31.00 8.86 -3.00
N LYS A 57 -32.02 9.57 -2.48
CA LYS A 57 -32.34 9.57 -1.03
C LYS A 57 -32.64 8.18 -0.45
N GLU A 58 -33.27 7.32 -1.23
CA GLU A 58 -33.65 5.95 -0.82
C GLU A 58 -32.42 5.07 -0.59
N LYS A 59 -31.43 5.15 -1.51
CA LYS A 59 -30.19 4.38 -1.46
C LYS A 59 -29.07 5.07 -0.67
N LYS A 60 -29.26 6.34 -0.28
CA LYS A 60 -28.24 7.17 0.38
C LYS A 60 -27.79 6.58 1.71
N SER A 61 -28.70 5.99 2.47
CA SER A 61 -28.37 5.41 3.79
C SER A 61 -27.45 4.20 3.65
N GLU A 62 -27.73 3.32 2.69
CA GLU A 62 -26.93 2.13 2.43
C GLU A 62 -25.57 2.50 1.83
N ALA A 63 -25.56 3.44 0.88
CA ALA A 63 -24.33 3.99 0.31
C ALA A 63 -23.45 4.67 1.37
N LYS A 64 -24.06 5.36 2.36
CA LYS A 64 -23.33 5.97 3.49
C LYS A 64 -22.68 4.92 4.38
N ARG A 65 -23.36 3.79 4.63
CA ARG A 65 -22.77 2.67 5.40
C ARG A 65 -21.49 2.19 4.73
N ILE A 66 -21.53 1.91 3.43
CA ILE A 66 -20.36 1.44 2.68
C ILE A 66 -19.25 2.49 2.64
N TYR A 67 -19.61 3.77 2.44
CA TYR A 67 -18.64 4.86 2.48
C TYR A 67 -17.91 4.93 3.83
N ASN A 68 -18.64 4.81 4.94
CA ASN A 68 -18.05 4.82 6.27
C ASN A 68 -17.15 3.59 6.50
N GLU A 69 -17.59 2.40 6.11
CA GLU A 69 -16.78 1.17 6.21
C GLU A 69 -15.51 1.26 5.33
N ALA A 70 -15.60 1.87 4.15
CA ALA A 70 -14.45 2.14 3.30
C ALA A 70 -13.49 3.13 3.95
N TYR A 71 -13.99 4.16 4.64
CA TYR A 71 -13.16 5.11 5.38
C TYR A 71 -12.41 4.43 6.52
N ASP A 72 -13.09 3.60 7.31
CA ASP A 72 -12.48 2.83 8.40
C ASP A 72 -11.34 1.94 7.89
N VAL A 73 -11.52 1.29 6.74
CA VAL A 73 -10.45 0.50 6.10
C VAL A 73 -9.30 1.38 5.62
N LEU A 74 -9.57 2.55 5.03
CA LEU A 74 -8.52 3.46 4.57
C LEU A 74 -7.60 3.91 5.71
N VAL A 75 -8.16 4.23 6.87
CA VAL A 75 -7.41 4.70 8.05
C VAL A 75 -6.85 3.58 8.94
N SER A 76 -7.26 2.33 8.74
CA SER A 76 -6.80 1.18 9.52
C SER A 76 -5.29 0.90 9.38
N GLU A 77 -4.74 -0.03 10.17
CA GLU A 77 -3.35 -0.48 10.05
C GLU A 77 -3.16 -1.65 9.05
N ILE A 78 -4.18 -1.98 8.26
CA ILE A 78 -4.14 -3.07 7.27
C ILE A 78 -3.03 -2.81 6.23
N VAL A 79 -2.41 -3.88 5.73
CA VAL A 79 -1.37 -3.80 4.69
C VAL A 79 -1.93 -3.06 3.47
N PRO A 80 -1.21 -2.09 2.87
CA PRO A 80 -1.79 -1.23 1.83
C PRO A 80 -2.35 -1.95 0.60
N LYS A 81 -1.77 -3.10 0.23
CA LYS A 81 -2.32 -3.93 -0.85
C LYS A 81 -3.67 -4.54 -0.48
N GLU A 82 -3.81 -5.06 0.73
CA GLU A 82 -5.08 -5.62 1.22
C GLU A 82 -6.14 -4.52 1.37
N LYS A 83 -5.76 -3.32 1.85
CA LYS A 83 -6.64 -2.14 1.86
C LYS A 83 -7.21 -1.87 0.47
N TYR A 84 -6.34 -1.83 -0.54
CA TYR A 84 -6.75 -1.61 -1.92
C TYR A 84 -7.76 -2.67 -2.39
N ASP A 85 -7.48 -3.95 -2.14
CA ASP A 85 -8.37 -5.04 -2.56
C ASP A 85 -9.74 -4.98 -1.87
N ILE A 86 -9.79 -4.59 -0.58
CA ILE A 86 -11.05 -4.39 0.16
C ILE A 86 -11.82 -3.19 -0.40
N LEU A 87 -11.15 -2.06 -0.64
CA LEU A 87 -11.78 -0.87 -1.21
C LEU A 87 -12.36 -1.14 -2.62
N VAL A 88 -11.70 -1.97 -3.43
CA VAL A 88 -12.25 -2.42 -4.73
C VAL A 88 -13.59 -3.13 -4.57
N ARG A 89 -13.75 -3.95 -3.53
CA ARG A 89 -15.04 -4.61 -3.23
C ARG A 89 -16.10 -3.61 -2.82
N TYR A 90 -15.79 -2.66 -1.93
CA TYR A 90 -16.73 -1.62 -1.53
C TYR A 90 -17.15 -0.72 -2.70
N LYS A 91 -16.23 -0.40 -3.61
CA LYS A 91 -16.58 0.30 -4.85
C LYS A 91 -17.58 -0.49 -5.70
N GLN A 92 -17.43 -1.80 -5.80
CA GLN A 92 -18.40 -2.63 -6.52
C GLN A 92 -19.74 -2.68 -5.79
N GLU A 93 -19.73 -2.84 -4.46
CA GLU A 93 -20.93 -2.86 -3.62
C GLU A 93 -21.74 -1.57 -3.76
N ILE A 94 -21.10 -0.40 -3.59
CA ILE A 94 -21.78 0.89 -3.69
C ILE A 94 -22.33 1.16 -5.10
N LYS A 95 -21.63 0.68 -6.13
CA LYS A 95 -22.09 0.82 -7.52
C LYS A 95 -23.35 -0.02 -7.79
N ASN A 96 -23.47 -1.18 -7.16
CA ASN A 96 -24.56 -2.12 -7.36
C ASN A 96 -25.81 -1.83 -6.53
N ILE A 97 -25.74 -0.86 -5.61
CA ILE A 97 -26.90 -0.34 -4.89
C ILE A 97 -27.65 0.64 -5.77
#